data_AF-A0A1W9N6P3-F1
#
_entry.id   AF-A0A1W9N6P3-F1
#
_cell.length_a   1.000
_cell.length_b   1.000
_cell.length_c   1.000
_cell.angle_alpha   90.00
_cell.angle_beta   90.00
_cell.angle_gamma   90.00
#
_symmetry.space_group_name_H-M   'P 1'
#
loop_
_entity.id
_entity.type
_entity.pdbx_description
1 polymer ?
#
loop_
_entity_poly.entity_id
_entity_poly.type
_entity_poly.pdbx_seq_one_letter_code
_entity_poly.pdbx_strand_id
1 'polypeptide(L)'
;MKGVDEKIVAEIRRCKTREALHAVLEIRGITTIKEKALYLKASTGEIATYYDGGDDDLTEEQRYLDDEFMFLDGTWRKLQTGN
;
A
#
# COMPACT_ATOMS: atom_id res chain seq x y z
N MET A 1 -3.41 7.09 11.41
CA MET A 1 -2.96 8.04 10.37
C MET A 1 -4.04 9.10 10.15
N LYS A 2 -3.80 10.38 10.45
CA LYS A 2 -4.76 11.45 10.08
C LYS A 2 -4.60 11.73 8.58
N GLY A 3 -5.69 11.64 7.79
CA GLY A 3 -5.69 12.07 6.38
C GLY A 3 -5.88 10.99 5.32
N VAL A 4 -6.17 9.74 5.69
CA VAL A 4 -6.47 8.65 4.73
C VAL A 4 -7.95 8.28 4.85
N ASP A 5 -8.65 8.14 3.71
CA ASP A 5 -10.05 7.69 3.71
C ASP A 5 -10.12 6.16 3.90
N GLU A 6 -10.67 5.74 5.04
CA GLU A 6 -10.83 4.34 5.42
C GLU A 6 -11.68 3.51 4.42
N LYS A 7 -12.60 4.15 3.67
CA LYS A 7 -13.37 3.45 2.64
C LYS A 7 -12.47 3.07 1.47
N ILE A 8 -11.59 3.97 1.05
CA ILE A 8 -10.61 3.71 -0.01
C ILE A 8 -9.62 2.63 0.46
N VAL A 9 -9.15 2.70 1.71
CA VAL A 9 -8.30 1.67 2.31
C VAL A 9 -8.98 0.30 2.26
N ALA A 10 -10.26 0.21 2.63
CA ALA A 10 -11.01 -1.04 2.58
C ALA A 10 -11.19 -1.58 1.14
N GLU A 11 -11.32 -0.70 0.14
CA GLU A 11 -11.36 -1.08 -1.27
C GLU A 11 -10.02 -1.59 -1.78
N ILE A 12 -8.94 -0.87 -1.47
CA ILE A 12 -7.57 -1.27 -1.81
C ILE A 12 -7.29 -2.64 -1.23
N ARG A 13 -7.59 -2.90 0.04
CA ARG A 13 -7.39 -4.21 0.70
C ARG A 13 -8.00 -5.41 -0.05
N ARG A 14 -9.08 -5.18 -0.82
CA ARG A 14 -9.75 -6.23 -1.62
C ARG A 14 -9.05 -6.51 -2.95
N CYS A 15 -8.17 -5.63 -3.41
CA CYS A 15 -7.45 -5.78 -4.66
C CYS A 15 -6.43 -6.91 -4.57
N LYS A 16 -6.45 -7.82 -5.56
CA LYS A 16 -5.54 -8.98 -5.63
C LYS A 16 -4.61 -8.94 -6.84
N THR A 17 -4.78 -7.97 -7.72
CA THR A 17 -3.95 -7.78 -8.91
C THR A 17 -3.53 -6.32 -9.00
N ARG A 18 -2.44 -6.07 -9.73
CA ARG A 18 -1.92 -4.72 -9.98
C ARG A 18 -2.95 -3.86 -10.70
N GLU A 19 -3.66 -4.43 -11.68
CA GLU A 19 -4.67 -3.73 -12.47
C GLU A 19 -5.84 -3.29 -11.60
N ALA A 20 -6.33 -4.16 -10.71
CA ALA A 20 -7.42 -3.82 -9.79
C ALA A 20 -7.00 -2.72 -8.81
N LEU A 21 -5.78 -2.80 -8.27
CA LEU A 21 -5.22 -1.78 -7.39
C LEU A 21 -5.13 -0.43 -8.11
N HIS A 22 -4.55 -0.40 -9.32
CA HIS A 22 -4.38 0.82 -10.10
C HIS A 22 -5.72 1.42 -10.51
N ALA A 23 -6.68 0.59 -10.89
CA ALA A 23 -8.04 1.04 -11.22
C ALA A 23 -8.71 1.73 -10.01
N VAL A 24 -8.58 1.17 -8.80
CA VAL A 24 -9.12 1.80 -7.59
C VAL A 24 -8.41 3.13 -7.31
N LEU A 25 -7.08 3.19 -7.40
CA LEU A 25 -6.33 4.43 -7.19
C LEU A 25 -6.76 5.52 -8.19
N GLU A 26 -6.92 5.17 -9.46
CA GLU A 26 -7.36 6.08 -10.52
C GLU A 26 -8.80 6.58 -10.31
N ILE A 27 -9.76 5.67 -10.06
CA ILE A 27 -11.16 6.00 -9.79
C ILE A 27 -11.30 6.94 -8.58
N ARG A 28 -10.40 6.80 -7.61
CA ARG A 28 -10.36 7.62 -6.39
C ARG A 28 -9.56 8.91 -6.53
N GLY A 29 -9.00 9.19 -7.70
CA GLY A 29 -8.22 10.40 -7.95
C GLY A 29 -6.85 10.43 -7.26
N ILE A 30 -6.31 9.26 -6.87
CA ILE A 30 -5.03 9.12 -6.20
C ILE A 30 -3.94 9.01 -7.26
N THR A 31 -3.31 10.14 -7.57
CA THR A 31 -2.45 10.26 -8.75
C THR A 31 -0.97 10.31 -8.40
N THR A 32 -0.61 10.88 -7.25
CA THR A 32 0.80 11.03 -6.86
C THR A 32 1.37 9.77 -6.23
N ILE A 33 2.65 9.49 -6.46
CA ILE A 33 3.35 8.35 -5.86
C ILE A 33 3.26 8.38 -4.33
N LYS A 34 3.41 9.58 -3.73
CA LYS A 34 3.32 9.78 -2.29
C LYS A 34 1.94 9.41 -1.72
N GLU A 35 0.85 9.78 -2.38
CA GLU A 35 -0.49 9.39 -1.94
C GLU A 35 -0.73 7.89 -2.13
N LYS A 36 -0.32 7.32 -3.27
CA LYS A 36 -0.45 5.88 -3.51
C LYS A 36 0.27 5.06 -2.44
N ALA A 37 1.51 5.44 -2.10
CA ALA A 37 2.28 4.82 -1.03
C ALA A 37 1.60 4.96 0.35
N LEU A 38 1.05 6.14 0.65
CA LEU A 38 0.31 6.38 1.90
C LEU A 38 -0.91 5.45 2.02
N TYR A 39 -1.70 5.33 0.96
CA TYR A 39 -2.88 4.46 0.94
C TYR A 39 -2.51 2.97 1.00
N LEU A 40 -1.42 2.54 0.35
CA LEU A 40 -0.91 1.17 0.46
C LEU A 40 -0.46 0.84 1.89
N LYS A 41 0.30 1.73 2.54
CA LYS A 41 0.76 1.57 3.93
C LYS A 41 -0.41 1.49 4.92
N ALA A 42 -1.44 2.32 4.73
CA ALA A 42 -2.67 2.24 5.52
C ALA A 42 -3.42 0.92 5.30
N SER A 43 -3.38 0.38 4.07
CA SER A 43 -4.04 -0.86 3.70
C SER A 43 -3.41 -2.10 4.33
N THR A 44 -2.10 -2.10 4.55
CA THR A 44 -1.42 -3.21 5.22
C THR A 44 -1.41 -3.11 6.74
N GLY A 45 -1.77 -1.94 7.30
CA GLY A 45 -1.81 -1.71 8.74
C GLY A 45 -0.44 -1.37 9.34
N GLU A 46 0.38 -0.60 8.60
CA GLU A 46 1.79 -0.34 8.90
C GLU A 46 2.70 -1.57 8.80
N ILE A 47 2.87 -2.12 7.59
CA ILE A 47 4.20 -2.66 7.22
C ILE A 47 5.17 -1.47 7.02
N ALA A 48 5.23 -0.56 7.99
CA ALA A 48 6.29 0.44 8.07
C ALA A 48 7.53 -0.15 8.77
N THR A 49 7.37 -1.25 9.52
CA THR A 49 8.41 -1.81 10.39
C THR A 49 9.24 -2.93 9.79
N TYR A 50 8.89 -3.49 8.63
CA TYR A 50 9.74 -4.52 8.00
C TYR A 50 10.95 -3.93 7.25
N TYR A 51 10.91 -2.64 6.90
CA TYR A 51 11.94 -1.97 6.09
C TYR A 51 12.26 -0.54 6.55
N ASP A 52 12.20 -0.27 7.86
CA ASP A 52 12.88 0.90 8.45
C ASP A 52 14.42 0.72 8.44
N GLY A 53 14.90 -0.40 7.89
CA GLY A 53 16.30 -0.68 7.62
C GLY A 53 16.74 -0.18 6.24
N GLY A 54 17.09 1.11 6.18
CA GLY A 54 18.35 1.54 5.57
C GLY A 54 18.57 1.32 4.07
N ASP A 55 17.65 1.77 3.22
CA ASP A 55 18.01 2.12 1.84
C ASP A 55 17.65 3.60 1.61
N ASP A 56 18.55 4.50 2.00
CA ASP A 56 18.46 5.93 1.71
C ASP A 56 18.60 6.23 0.19
N ASP A 57 19.00 5.22 -0.60
CA ASP A 57 19.29 5.35 -2.04
C ASP A 57 18.10 5.11 -2.97
N LEU A 58 16.96 4.58 -2.47
CA LEU A 58 15.79 4.34 -3.32
C LEU A 58 14.98 5.62 -3.57
N THR A 59 14.59 5.85 -4.83
CA THR A 59 13.65 6.92 -5.20
C THR A 59 12.25 6.62 -4.65
N GLU A 60 11.40 7.64 -4.54
CA GLU A 60 10.00 7.47 -4.09
C GLU A 60 9.24 6.45 -4.95
N GLU A 61 9.54 6.39 -6.25
CA GLU A 61 8.91 5.51 -7.22
C GLU A 61 9.33 4.05 -7.03
N GLN A 62 10.61 3.80 -6.75
CA GLN A 62 11.13 2.47 -6.44
C GLN A 62 10.54 1.95 -5.12
N ARG A 63 10.49 2.78 -4.08
CA ARG A 63 9.86 2.42 -2.81
C ARG A 63 8.38 2.07 -2.99
N TYR A 64 7.66 2.82 -3.84
CA TYR A 64 6.27 2.51 -4.16
C TYR A 64 6.12 1.17 -4.89
N LEU A 65 7.01 0.84 -5.83
CA LEU A 65 6.98 -0.44 -6.53
C LEU A 65 7.22 -1.63 -5.58
N ASP A 66 8.11 -1.46 -4.61
CA ASP A 66 8.35 -2.47 -3.57
C ASP A 66 7.15 -2.61 -2.62
N ASP A 67 6.60 -1.49 -2.14
CA ASP A 67 5.36 -1.48 -1.33
C ASP A 67 4.20 -2.16 -2.07
N GLU A 68 4.07 -1.91 -3.37
CA GLU A 68 3.06 -2.52 -4.23
C GLU A 68 3.29 -4.02 -4.40
N PHE A 69 4.52 -4.45 -4.66
CA PHE A 69 4.88 -5.87 -4.77
C PHE A 69 4.52 -6.61 -3.47
N MET A 70 4.92 -6.06 -2.32
CA MET A 70 4.63 -6.61 -0.99
C MET A 70 3.13 -6.63 -0.69
N PHE A 71 2.42 -5.57 -1.09
CA PHE A 71 0.96 -5.52 -0.95
C PHE A 71 0.30 -6.66 -1.74
N LEU A 72 0.72 -6.88 -2.98
CA LEU A 72 0.14 -7.88 -3.88
C LEU A 72 0.50 -9.32 -3.51
N ASP A 73 1.71 -9.56 -2.98
CA ASP A 73 2.10 -10.84 -2.38
C ASP A 73 1.12 -11.26 -1.27
N GLY A 74 0.59 -10.28 -0.53
CA GLY A 74 -0.55 -10.48 0.36
C GLY A 74 -0.20 -11.20 1.67
N THR A 75 1.08 -11.39 1.99
CA THR A 75 1.53 -11.94 3.28
C THR A 75 0.94 -11.20 4.49
N TRP A 76 0.75 -9.89 4.40
CA TRP A 76 0.09 -9.07 5.41
C TRP A 76 -1.33 -9.51 5.76
N ARG A 77 -2.06 -10.11 4.81
CA ARG A 77 -3.42 -10.62 5.05
C ARG A 77 -3.42 -11.75 6.06
N LYS A 78 -2.38 -12.60 6.04
CA LYS A 78 -2.24 -13.74 6.96
C LYS A 78 -1.92 -13.27 8.38
N LEU A 79 -1.11 -12.22 8.51
CA LEU A 79 -0.74 -11.62 9.79
C LEU A 79 -1.94 -10.99 10.50
N GLN A 80 -2.92 -10.47 9.76
CA GLN A 80 -4.15 -9.90 10.32
C GLN A 80 -5.20 -10.95 10.72
N THR A 81 -5.12 -12.18 10.19
CA THR A 81 -6.05 -13.27 10.52
C THR A 81 -5.57 -14.18 11.65
N GLY A 82 -4.36 -13.95 12.18
CA GLY A 82 -3.80 -14.70 13.29
C GLY A 82 -4.21 -14.13 14.65
N ASN A 83 -5.44 -14.43 15.10
CA ASN A 83 -5.84 -14.46 16.51
C ASN A 83 -7.06 -15.38 16.67
#